data_AF-A0AAW0S0L2-F1
#
_entry.id   AF-A0AAW0S0L2-F1
#
_cell.length_a   1.000
_cell.length_b   1.000
_cell.length_c   1.000
_cell.angle_alpha   90.00
_cell.angle_beta   90.00
_cell.angle_gamma   90.00
#
_symmetry.space_group_name_H-M   'P 1'
#
loop_
_entity.id
_entity.type
_entity.pdbx_description
1 polymer ?
#
loop_
_entity_poly.entity_id
_entity_poly.type
_entity_poly.pdbx_seq_one_letter_code
_entity_poly.pdbx_strand_id
1 'polypeptide(L)'
;MPLHLLGKKSWNVYNKDNIERVRRDEAKAKAAEEAEEQRMQEVDAARRLAILRGQAPPPIEQDEEAAAPDPEAASGSRPSHSLGTGRRPRKRHGEDDTDFELRIAKERELTVSRAAAEAKRTTSSAPIVDRRGHIDLFGRDNKSHAHTEKNEEAEREASRKRREYEDQYTMRFVNAGGQPGLGAPWYSADGRKEQTTGVMKNVWGRDDPQRKERDEKRIVASDPLAMMKQGAAKVAVPNVR
;
A
#
# COMPACT_ATOMS: atom_id res chain seq x y z
N MET A 1 52.74 -10.53 -9.68
CA MET A 1 51.84 -11.71 -9.81
C MET A 1 50.42 -11.22 -9.97
N PRO A 2 49.76 -11.32 -11.14
CA PRO A 2 48.40 -10.80 -11.31
C PRO A 2 47.39 -11.66 -10.53
N LEU A 3 46.71 -11.05 -9.56
CA LEU A 3 45.95 -11.69 -8.46
C LEU A 3 44.48 -12.02 -8.77
N HIS A 4 43.99 -11.79 -9.99
CA HIS A 4 42.54 -11.87 -10.23
C HIS A 4 42.15 -13.05 -11.14
N LEU A 5 41.86 -14.19 -10.52
CA LEU A 5 41.40 -15.42 -11.16
C LEU A 5 39.90 -15.38 -11.54
N LEU A 6 39.13 -14.46 -10.96
CA LEU A 6 37.68 -14.43 -11.10
C LEU A 6 37.23 -14.08 -12.54
N GLY A 7 37.96 -13.18 -13.21
CA GLY A 7 37.64 -12.77 -14.59
C GLY A 7 37.79 -13.87 -15.65
N LYS A 8 38.47 -14.98 -15.33
CA LYS A 8 38.65 -16.12 -16.25
C LYS A 8 37.58 -17.20 -16.08
N LYS A 9 36.71 -17.09 -15.06
CA LYS A 9 35.69 -18.10 -14.76
C LYS A 9 34.43 -17.80 -15.56
N SER A 10 33.89 -18.80 -16.24
CA SER A 10 32.69 -18.68 -17.09
C SER A 10 31.40 -18.34 -16.34
N TRP A 11 31.35 -18.57 -15.02
CA TRP A 11 30.21 -18.21 -14.18
C TRP A 11 30.32 -16.80 -13.57
N ASN A 12 31.43 -16.08 -13.80
CA ASN A 12 31.58 -14.74 -13.25
C ASN A 12 30.56 -13.79 -13.89
N VAL A 13 29.67 -13.26 -13.05
CA VAL A 13 28.58 -12.35 -13.44
C VAL A 13 29.12 -11.10 -14.13
N TYR A 14 30.31 -10.64 -13.75
CA TYR A 14 30.93 -9.44 -14.32
C TYR A 14 31.61 -9.65 -15.68
N ASN A 15 31.63 -10.87 -16.20
CA ASN A 15 32.14 -11.08 -17.56
C ASN A 15 31.16 -10.50 -18.58
N LYS A 16 31.69 -9.78 -19.57
CA LYS A 16 30.91 -9.13 -20.63
C LYS A 16 29.92 -10.09 -21.29
N ASP A 17 30.37 -11.28 -21.64
CA ASP A 17 29.55 -12.32 -22.28
C ASP A 17 28.34 -12.74 -21.42
N ASN A 18 28.49 -12.76 -20.09
CA ASN A 18 27.39 -13.11 -19.18
C ASN A 18 26.42 -11.94 -19.01
N ILE A 19 26.94 -10.72 -18.92
CA ILE A 19 26.13 -9.50 -18.88
C ILE A 19 25.29 -9.39 -20.17
N GLU A 20 25.87 -9.68 -21.33
CA GLU A 20 25.17 -9.65 -22.61
C GLU A 20 24.08 -10.72 -22.73
N ARG A 21 24.30 -11.93 -22.18
CA ARG A 21 23.26 -12.97 -22.11
C ARG A 21 22.08 -12.53 -21.26
N VAL A 22 22.36 -12.03 -20.06
CA VAL A 22 21.32 -11.51 -19.15
C VAL A 22 20.55 -10.38 -19.82
N ARG A 23 21.26 -9.41 -20.42
CA ARG A 23 20.62 -8.30 -21.14
C ARG A 23 19.75 -8.76 -22.31
N ARG A 24 20.15 -9.82 -23.02
CA ARG A 24 19.36 -10.38 -24.12
C ARG A 24 18.09 -11.05 -23.60
N ASP A 25 18.18 -11.75 -22.47
CA ASP A 25 17.03 -12.43 -21.89
C ASP A 25 16.07 -11.44 -21.21
N GLU A 26 16.61 -10.41 -20.54
CA GLU A 26 15.85 -9.25 -20.05
C GLU A 26 15.16 -8.51 -21.21
N ALA A 27 15.85 -8.27 -22.33
CA ALA A 27 15.26 -7.62 -23.49
C ALA A 27 14.15 -8.46 -24.13
N LYS A 28 14.27 -9.79 -24.15
CA LYS A 28 13.21 -10.68 -24.64
C LYS A 28 12.00 -10.68 -23.71
N ALA A 29 12.23 -10.74 -22.39
CA ALA A 29 11.16 -10.67 -21.41
C ALA A 29 10.40 -9.34 -21.53
N LYS A 30 11.15 -8.22 -21.56
CA LYS A 30 10.58 -6.89 -21.76
C LYS A 30 9.84 -6.74 -23.08
N ALA A 31 10.35 -7.29 -24.18
CA ALA A 31 9.66 -7.25 -25.47
C ALA A 31 8.35 -8.05 -25.49
N ALA A 32 8.26 -9.14 -24.71
CA ALA A 32 7.01 -9.88 -24.55
C ALA A 32 5.98 -9.06 -23.76
N GLU A 33 6.40 -8.47 -22.64
CA GLU A 33 5.55 -7.59 -21.82
C GLU A 33 5.07 -6.37 -22.63
N GLU A 34 5.95 -5.70 -23.38
CA GLU A 34 5.59 -4.56 -24.23
C GLU A 34 4.59 -4.94 -25.33
N ALA A 35 4.66 -6.14 -25.89
CA ALA A 35 3.70 -6.61 -26.88
C ALA A 35 2.31 -6.85 -26.27
N GLU A 36 2.24 -7.33 -25.03
CA GLU A 36 0.99 -7.49 -24.28
C GLU A 36 0.41 -6.11 -23.90
N GLU A 37 1.23 -5.18 -23.43
CA GLU A 37 0.82 -3.81 -23.16
C GLU A 37 0.29 -3.10 -24.41
N GLN A 38 0.94 -3.28 -25.56
CA GLN A 38 0.46 -2.74 -26.84
C GLN A 38 -0.91 -3.29 -27.21
N ARG A 39 -1.14 -4.60 -27.02
CA ARG A 39 -2.46 -5.20 -27.24
C ARG A 39 -3.53 -4.57 -26.35
N MET A 40 -3.24 -4.40 -25.06
CA MET A 40 -4.18 -3.73 -24.14
C MET A 40 -4.46 -2.28 -24.57
N GLN A 41 -3.41 -1.54 -24.97
CA GLN A 41 -3.54 -0.17 -25.44
C GLN A 41 -4.35 -0.07 -26.74
N GLU A 42 -4.18 -1.03 -27.66
CA GLU A 42 -4.95 -1.12 -28.91
C GLU A 42 -6.43 -1.38 -28.64
N VAL A 43 -6.75 -2.28 -27.71
CA VAL A 43 -8.14 -2.54 -27.28
C VAL A 43 -8.77 -1.29 -26.68
N ASP A 44 -8.04 -0.59 -25.80
CA ASP A 44 -8.48 0.67 -25.21
C ASP A 44 -8.63 1.80 -26.25
N ALA A 45 -7.70 1.90 -27.19
CA ALA A 45 -7.75 2.86 -28.28
C ALA A 45 -8.93 2.58 -29.21
N ALA A 46 -9.17 1.32 -29.56
CA ALA A 46 -10.31 0.89 -30.35
C ALA A 46 -11.63 1.22 -29.65
N ARG A 47 -11.71 1.04 -28.33
CA ARG A 47 -12.85 1.47 -27.52
C ARG A 47 -13.06 2.98 -27.58
N ARG A 48 -12.00 3.77 -27.37
CA ARG A 48 -12.07 5.24 -27.45
C ARG A 48 -12.56 5.69 -28.83
N LEU A 49 -12.08 5.05 -29.90
CA LEU A 49 -12.54 5.31 -31.26
C LEU A 49 -14.01 4.91 -31.48
N ALA A 50 -14.48 3.80 -30.90
CA ALA A 50 -15.87 3.37 -31.00
C ALA A 50 -16.83 4.38 -30.34
N ILE A 51 -16.48 4.86 -29.14
CA ILE A 51 -17.22 5.92 -28.43
C ILE A 51 -17.29 7.19 -29.27
N LEU A 52 -16.15 7.62 -29.84
CA LEU A 52 -16.10 8.80 -30.73
C LEU A 52 -16.92 8.62 -32.01
N ARG A 53 -17.03 7.38 -32.51
CA ARG A 53 -17.86 7.04 -33.67
C ARG A 53 -19.34 6.81 -33.32
N GLY A 54 -19.74 6.94 -32.05
CA GLY A 54 -21.11 6.66 -31.61
C GLY A 54 -21.52 5.18 -31.74
N GLN A 55 -20.55 4.27 -31.85
CA GLN A 55 -20.78 2.82 -31.87
C GLN A 55 -20.67 2.24 -30.46
N ALA A 56 -21.39 1.14 -30.20
CA ALA A 56 -21.31 0.44 -28.92
C ALA A 56 -19.87 -0.07 -28.69
N PRO A 57 -19.23 0.27 -27.56
CA PRO A 57 -17.86 -0.15 -27.29
C PRO A 57 -17.77 -1.67 -27.08
N PRO A 58 -16.67 -2.31 -27.50
CA PRO A 58 -16.45 -3.73 -27.22
C PRO A 58 -16.37 -3.98 -25.70
N PRO A 59 -17.00 -5.07 -25.20
CA PRO A 59 -17.02 -5.43 -23.78
C PRO A 59 -15.61 -5.63 -23.22
N ILE A 60 -15.45 -5.39 -21.92
CA ILE A 60 -14.15 -5.41 -21.24
C ILE A 60 -13.77 -6.86 -20.93
N GLU A 61 -12.58 -7.32 -21.32
CA GLU A 61 -12.08 -8.66 -20.94
C GLU A 61 -11.91 -8.83 -19.41
N GLN A 62 -11.72 -7.73 -18.67
CA GLN A 62 -11.72 -7.72 -17.20
C GLN A 62 -13.09 -8.07 -16.59
N ASP A 63 -14.19 -7.89 -17.32
CA ASP A 63 -15.51 -8.33 -16.85
C ASP A 63 -15.72 -9.83 -17.12
N GLU A 64 -14.96 -10.45 -18.02
CA GLU A 64 -15.00 -11.91 -18.24
C GLU A 64 -14.21 -12.69 -17.19
N GLU A 65 -13.13 -12.15 -16.62
CA GLU A 65 -12.46 -12.74 -15.45
C GLU A 65 -13.31 -12.66 -14.17
N ALA A 66 -14.28 -11.74 -14.11
CA ALA A 66 -15.23 -11.65 -13.00
C ALA A 66 -16.53 -12.46 -13.23
N ALA A 67 -16.80 -12.92 -14.46
CA ALA A 67 -18.07 -13.55 -14.86
C ALA A 67 -17.95 -14.95 -15.50
N ALA A 68 -16.75 -15.44 -15.81
CA ALA A 68 -16.54 -16.83 -16.20
C ALA A 68 -16.28 -17.71 -14.96
N PRO A 69 -16.89 -18.91 -14.84
CA PRO A 69 -16.38 -19.90 -13.90
C PRO A 69 -15.00 -20.37 -14.38
N ASP A 70 -13.98 -20.14 -13.56
CA ASP A 70 -12.57 -20.51 -13.76
C ASP A 70 -12.34 -21.84 -14.54
N PRO A 71 -11.73 -21.81 -15.75
CA PRO A 71 -11.12 -22.99 -16.36
C PRO A 71 -9.62 -23.13 -16.07
N GLU A 72 -9.04 -22.30 -15.17
CA GLU A 72 -7.61 -22.31 -14.82
C GLU A 72 -7.27 -23.13 -13.55
N ALA A 73 -8.19 -23.93 -13.02
CA ALA A 73 -7.89 -24.85 -11.92
C ALA A 73 -7.04 -26.08 -12.34
N ALA A 74 -6.62 -26.20 -13.61
CA ALA A 74 -6.00 -27.43 -14.15
C ALA A 74 -4.52 -27.33 -14.53
N SER A 75 -3.87 -26.15 -14.54
CA SER A 75 -2.44 -26.07 -14.89
C SER A 75 -1.68 -25.06 -14.04
N GLY A 76 -0.91 -25.56 -13.08
CA GLY A 76 0.27 -24.83 -12.60
C GLY A 76 0.39 -24.58 -11.10
N SER A 77 -0.60 -24.92 -10.28
CA SER A 77 -0.45 -24.80 -8.83
C SER A 77 0.36 -25.96 -8.27
N ARG A 78 1.69 -25.79 -8.22
CA ARG A 78 2.52 -26.52 -7.24
C ARG A 78 1.82 -26.38 -5.89
N PRO A 79 1.47 -27.48 -5.20
CA PRO A 79 0.67 -27.38 -3.98
C PRO A 79 1.46 -26.56 -2.98
N SER A 80 0.97 -25.34 -2.72
CA SER A 80 1.46 -24.54 -1.62
C SER A 80 1.27 -25.38 -0.37
N HIS A 81 2.33 -25.49 0.42
CA HIS A 81 2.28 -26.17 1.71
C HIS A 81 1.28 -25.44 2.60
N SER A 82 0.03 -25.91 2.58
CA SER A 82 -1.06 -25.44 3.42
C SER A 82 -0.65 -25.59 4.88
N LEU A 83 -0.61 -24.45 5.57
CA LEU A 83 -0.46 -24.35 7.00
C LEU A 83 -1.58 -25.14 7.68
N GLY A 84 -1.22 -26.23 8.37
CA GLY A 84 -2.15 -27.03 9.18
C GLY A 84 -1.82 -28.52 9.20
N THR A 85 -0.75 -28.88 9.93
CA THR A 85 -0.48 -30.23 10.50
C THR A 85 -0.92 -31.46 9.69
N GLY A 86 0.01 -32.02 8.91
CA GLY A 86 -0.15 -33.40 8.40
C GLY A 86 0.70 -33.63 7.16
N ARG A 87 1.86 -34.28 7.31
CA ARG A 87 2.63 -34.77 6.17
C ARG A 87 1.73 -35.71 5.35
N ARG A 88 1.82 -35.66 4.01
CA ARG A 88 1.13 -36.62 3.13
C ARG A 88 1.40 -38.04 3.67
N PRO A 89 0.36 -38.87 3.88
CA PRO A 89 0.55 -40.21 4.42
C PRO A 89 1.46 -41.01 3.48
N ARG A 90 2.32 -41.86 4.06
CA ARG A 90 3.20 -42.76 3.28
C ARG A 90 2.37 -43.91 2.70
N LYS A 91 2.84 -44.49 1.59
CA LYS A 91 2.30 -45.73 1.02
C LYS A 91 2.45 -46.86 2.04
N ARG A 92 1.42 -47.69 2.21
CA ARG A 92 1.55 -48.92 3.02
C ARG A 92 2.24 -50.00 2.19
N HIS A 93 2.90 -50.97 2.83
CA HIS A 93 3.53 -52.08 2.11
C HIS A 93 2.45 -52.92 1.41
N GLY A 94 2.55 -53.05 0.08
CA GLY A 94 1.61 -53.81 -0.76
C GLY A 94 0.41 -53.04 -1.31
N GLU A 95 0.36 -51.70 -1.16
CA GLU A 95 -0.65 -50.85 -1.86
C GLU A 95 -0.15 -50.49 -3.27
N ASP A 96 -0.99 -50.69 -4.29
CA ASP A 96 -0.77 -50.16 -5.64
C ASP A 96 -1.01 -48.64 -5.69
N ASP A 97 -0.45 -47.97 -6.70
CA ASP A 97 -0.50 -46.50 -6.81
C ASP A 97 -1.94 -45.95 -6.90
N THR A 98 -2.85 -46.70 -7.52
CA THR A 98 -4.28 -46.38 -7.61
C THR A 98 -4.99 -46.49 -6.27
N ASP A 99 -4.67 -47.52 -5.49
CA ASP A 99 -5.30 -47.81 -4.20
C ASP A 99 -4.86 -46.77 -3.15
N PHE A 100 -3.60 -46.35 -3.22
CA PHE A 100 -3.07 -45.26 -2.41
C PHE A 100 -3.80 -43.93 -2.67
N GLU A 101 -4.04 -43.59 -3.93
CA GLU A 101 -4.77 -42.37 -4.31
C GLU A 101 -6.26 -42.45 -3.90
N LEU A 102 -6.90 -43.60 -4.09
CA LEU A 102 -8.29 -43.82 -3.69
C LEU A 102 -8.48 -43.67 -2.16
N ARG A 103 -7.51 -44.17 -1.37
CA ARG A 103 -7.52 -44.00 0.09
C ARG A 103 -7.39 -42.53 0.50
N ILE A 104 -6.45 -41.80 -0.10
CA ILE A 104 -6.28 -40.36 0.17
C ILE A 104 -7.52 -39.56 -0.23
N ALA A 105 -8.13 -39.88 -1.38
CA ALA A 105 -9.35 -39.23 -1.85
C ALA A 105 -10.50 -39.46 -0.86
N LYS A 106 -10.69 -40.69 -0.41
CA LYS A 106 -11.72 -41.05 0.58
C LYS A 106 -11.49 -40.39 1.94
N GLU A 107 -10.24 -40.33 2.43
CA GLU A 107 -9.91 -39.62 3.67
C GLU A 107 -10.26 -38.12 3.56
N ARG A 108 -9.97 -37.47 2.42
CA ARG A 108 -10.36 -36.08 2.16
C ARG A 108 -11.86 -35.90 2.13
N GLU A 109 -12.59 -36.75 1.41
CA GLU A 109 -14.05 -36.71 1.35
C GLU A 109 -14.69 -36.90 2.74
N LEU A 110 -14.13 -37.79 3.57
CA LEU A 110 -14.56 -37.98 4.96
C LEU A 110 -14.31 -36.74 5.82
N THR A 111 -13.18 -36.05 5.65
CA THR A 111 -12.94 -34.78 6.37
C THR A 111 -13.91 -33.68 5.96
N VAL A 112 -14.18 -33.54 4.66
CA VAL A 112 -15.11 -32.54 4.12
C VAL A 112 -16.54 -32.84 4.56
N SER A 113 -16.98 -34.09 4.48
CA SER A 113 -18.32 -34.51 4.93
C SER A 113 -18.51 -34.37 6.44
N ARG A 114 -17.47 -34.66 7.24
CA ARG A 114 -17.49 -34.42 8.70
C ARG A 114 -17.59 -32.93 9.02
N ALA A 115 -16.79 -32.09 8.36
CA ALA A 115 -16.86 -30.63 8.52
C ALA A 115 -18.24 -30.09 8.10
N ALA A 116 -18.81 -30.60 7.01
CA ALA A 116 -20.16 -30.25 6.56
C ALA A 116 -21.24 -30.73 7.54
N ALA A 117 -21.08 -31.90 8.16
CA ALA A 117 -22.00 -32.41 9.19
C ALA A 117 -21.88 -31.66 10.52
N GLU A 118 -20.73 -31.06 10.81
CA GLU A 118 -20.49 -30.24 11.99
C GLU A 118 -21.05 -28.83 11.81
N ALA A 119 -20.90 -28.24 10.62
CA ALA A 119 -21.55 -26.97 10.25
C ALA A 119 -23.08 -27.02 10.33
N LYS A 120 -23.70 -28.19 10.15
CA LYS A 120 -25.16 -28.39 10.29
C LYS A 120 -25.65 -28.46 11.75
N ARG A 121 -24.75 -28.62 12.73
CA ARG A 121 -25.12 -28.76 14.16
C ARG A 121 -25.04 -27.46 14.96
N THR A 122 -24.59 -26.35 14.37
CA THR A 122 -24.32 -25.09 15.09
C THR A 122 -25.52 -24.13 15.16
N THR A 123 -26.76 -24.62 15.18
CA THR A 123 -27.96 -23.75 15.19
C THR A 123 -28.58 -23.52 16.57
N SER A 124 -28.02 -24.06 17.67
CA SER A 124 -28.70 -24.02 18.98
C SER A 124 -28.13 -23.03 20.01
N SER A 125 -27.16 -22.19 19.66
CA SER A 125 -26.57 -21.24 20.61
C SER A 125 -26.17 -19.91 19.96
N ALA A 126 -27.15 -19.24 19.32
CA ALA A 126 -27.01 -17.83 18.94
C ALA A 126 -27.90 -16.99 19.87
N PRO A 127 -27.41 -15.85 20.41
CA PRO A 127 -28.23 -14.95 21.21
C PRO A 127 -29.39 -14.40 20.38
N ILE A 128 -30.61 -14.43 20.92
CA ILE A 128 -31.86 -14.00 20.27
C ILE A 128 -31.89 -12.50 19.94
N VAL A 129 -30.97 -11.73 20.55
CA VAL A 129 -30.90 -10.27 20.42
C VAL A 129 -29.57 -9.90 19.78
N ASP A 130 -29.62 -9.08 18.72
CA ASP A 130 -28.48 -8.48 18.05
C ASP A 130 -27.69 -7.57 19.01
N ARG A 131 -26.41 -7.36 18.70
CA ARG A 131 -25.55 -6.38 19.42
C ARG A 131 -26.11 -4.95 19.41
N ARG A 132 -27.04 -4.65 18.50
CA ARG A 132 -27.76 -3.35 18.38
C ARG A 132 -29.07 -3.31 19.18
N GLY A 133 -29.44 -4.38 19.88
CA GLY A 133 -30.65 -4.46 20.71
C GLY A 133 -31.92 -4.86 19.95
N HIS A 134 -31.82 -5.35 18.71
CA HIS A 134 -32.97 -5.82 17.94
C HIS A 134 -33.14 -7.34 18.07
N ILE A 135 -34.38 -7.83 18.09
CA ILE A 135 -34.67 -9.27 18.18
C ILE A 135 -34.59 -9.86 16.78
N ASP A 136 -33.62 -10.74 16.53
CA ASP A 136 -33.42 -11.33 15.21
C ASP A 136 -34.25 -12.62 15.08
N LEU A 137 -35.50 -12.46 14.62
CA LEU A 137 -36.48 -13.53 14.52
C LEU A 137 -36.19 -14.52 13.36
N PHE A 138 -35.32 -14.15 12.43
CA PHE A 138 -35.06 -14.92 11.21
C PHE A 138 -33.69 -15.61 11.20
N GLY A 139 -32.91 -15.51 12.28
CA GLY A 139 -31.60 -16.14 12.39
C GLY A 139 -30.75 -15.88 11.16
N ARG A 140 -30.67 -14.61 10.72
CA ARG A 140 -29.87 -14.28 9.53
C ARG A 140 -28.42 -14.61 9.86
N ASP A 141 -27.75 -15.25 8.91
CA ASP A 141 -26.40 -15.75 9.06
C ASP A 141 -25.48 -14.66 9.63
N ASN A 142 -25.15 -14.77 10.92
CA ASN A 142 -24.19 -13.92 11.63
C ASN A 142 -22.81 -13.84 10.94
N LYS A 143 -22.56 -14.72 9.96
CA LYS A 143 -21.39 -14.69 9.06
C LYS A 143 -21.38 -13.47 8.13
N SER A 144 -22.54 -12.98 7.69
CA SER A 144 -22.63 -11.78 6.87
C SER A 144 -22.29 -10.50 7.65
N HIS A 145 -22.61 -10.46 8.94
CA HIS A 145 -22.30 -9.31 9.79
C HIS A 145 -20.86 -9.28 10.31
N ALA A 146 -20.20 -10.44 10.46
CA ALA A 146 -18.78 -10.52 10.83
C ALA A 146 -17.83 -9.84 9.81
N HIS A 147 -18.23 -9.76 8.54
CA HIS A 147 -17.47 -9.06 7.49
C HIS A 147 -17.86 -7.58 7.32
N THR A 148 -18.87 -7.10 8.04
CA THR A 148 -19.34 -5.70 7.97
C THR A 148 -18.85 -4.82 9.12
N GLU A 149 -18.20 -5.41 10.12
CA GLU A 149 -17.42 -4.66 11.12
C GLU A 149 -16.14 -4.14 10.45
N LYS A 150 -16.32 -3.16 9.55
CA LYS A 150 -15.25 -2.39 8.95
C LYS A 150 -14.51 -1.70 10.07
N ASN A 151 -13.24 -2.08 10.25
CA ASN A 151 -12.39 -1.42 11.21
C ASN A 151 -12.19 0.02 10.73
N GLU A 152 -12.85 0.99 11.35
CA GLU A 152 -12.81 2.40 10.93
C GLU A 152 -11.38 2.94 10.90
N GLU A 153 -10.49 2.38 11.72
CA GLU A 153 -9.07 2.69 11.73
C GLU A 153 -8.38 2.20 10.45
N ALA A 154 -8.75 1.03 9.94
CA ALA A 154 -8.19 0.47 8.71
C ALA A 154 -8.60 1.26 7.46
N GLU A 155 -9.82 1.77 7.38
CA GLU A 155 -10.26 2.63 6.26
C GLU A 155 -9.58 4.00 6.31
N ARG A 156 -9.36 4.57 7.51
CA ARG A 156 -8.59 5.81 7.69
C ARG A 156 -7.12 5.64 7.31
N GLU A 157 -6.50 4.51 7.63
CA GLU A 157 -5.13 4.23 7.22
C GLU A 157 -5.00 3.94 5.73
N ALA A 158 -5.94 3.19 5.14
CA ALA A 158 -5.95 2.91 3.71
C ALA A 158 -6.15 4.19 2.88
N SER A 159 -7.05 5.08 3.30
CA SER A 159 -7.25 6.37 2.65
C SER A 159 -6.05 7.32 2.79
N ARG A 160 -5.35 7.31 3.94
CA ARG A 160 -4.07 8.03 4.10
C ARG A 160 -2.98 7.49 3.17
N LYS A 161 -2.75 6.18 3.15
CA LYS A 161 -1.78 5.54 2.25
C LYS A 161 -2.08 5.80 0.79
N ARG A 162 -3.36 5.77 0.40
CA ARG A 162 -3.80 6.09 -0.96
C ARG A 162 -3.48 7.54 -1.34
N ARG A 163 -3.71 8.50 -0.42
CA ARG A 163 -3.34 9.90 -0.62
C ARG A 163 -1.83 10.09 -0.71
N GLU A 164 -1.07 9.48 0.19
CA GLU A 164 0.40 9.51 0.17
C GLU A 164 0.96 8.95 -1.14
N TYR A 165 0.39 7.86 -1.64
CA TYR A 165 0.75 7.28 -2.93
C TYR A 165 0.38 8.22 -4.09
N GLU A 166 -0.84 8.75 -4.13
CA GLU A 166 -1.25 9.73 -5.14
C GLU A 166 -0.36 10.98 -5.11
N ASP A 167 0.07 11.44 -3.94
CA ASP A 167 0.95 12.59 -3.76
C ASP A 167 2.38 12.33 -4.25
N GLN A 168 2.85 11.07 -4.24
CA GLN A 168 4.15 10.69 -4.82
C GLN A 168 4.16 10.78 -6.35
N TYR A 169 3.02 10.47 -6.99
CA TYR A 169 2.92 10.44 -8.45
C TYR A 169 2.30 11.71 -9.05
N THR A 170 1.55 12.49 -8.27
CA THR A 170 0.90 13.72 -8.73
C THR A 170 1.57 14.95 -8.13
N MET A 171 2.15 15.80 -8.98
CA MET A 171 2.77 17.07 -8.59
C MET A 171 1.70 18.12 -8.26
N ARG A 172 0.99 17.96 -7.15
CA ARG A 172 0.02 18.95 -6.66
C ARG A 172 0.80 20.09 -5.99
N PHE A 173 0.65 21.32 -6.48
CA PHE A 173 1.30 22.51 -5.90
C PHE A 173 1.01 22.73 -4.41
N VAL A 174 -0.12 22.20 -3.92
CA VAL A 174 -0.52 22.23 -2.50
C VAL A 174 0.46 21.44 -1.60
N ASN A 175 1.10 20.39 -2.13
CA ASN A 175 1.98 19.49 -1.37
C ASN A 175 3.46 19.92 -1.42
N ALA A 176 3.84 20.78 -2.36
CA ALA A 176 5.22 21.24 -2.54
C ALA A 176 5.73 22.15 -1.42
N GLY A 177 4.84 22.71 -0.58
CA GLY A 177 5.17 23.64 0.48
C GLY A 177 5.82 23.02 1.73
N GLY A 178 5.97 21.69 1.81
CA GLY A 178 6.60 21.01 2.97
C GLY A 178 5.85 21.17 4.31
N GLN A 179 4.69 21.80 4.29
CA GLN A 179 3.83 22.07 5.45
C GLN A 179 2.42 21.58 5.11
N PRO A 180 1.95 20.47 5.71
CA PRO A 180 0.56 20.05 5.60
C PRO A 180 -0.30 21.09 6.33
N GLY A 181 -0.85 22.06 5.61
CA GLY A 181 -1.62 23.16 6.22
C GLY A 181 -1.73 24.44 5.41
N LEU A 182 -0.90 24.64 4.38
CA LEU A 182 -1.02 25.79 3.45
C LEU A 182 -2.16 25.62 2.43
N GLY A 183 -3.23 24.90 2.79
CA GLY A 183 -4.38 24.67 1.90
C GLY A 183 -5.17 25.95 1.60
N ALA A 184 -4.96 27.02 2.38
CA ALA A 184 -5.56 28.32 2.15
C ALA A 184 -4.55 29.25 1.44
N PRO A 185 -4.96 29.92 0.34
CA PRO A 185 -4.16 30.96 -0.30
C PRO A 185 -3.83 32.09 0.69
N TRP A 186 -2.69 32.76 0.50
CA TRP A 186 -2.20 33.83 1.39
C TRP A 186 -3.19 35.00 1.58
N TYR A 187 -4.16 35.15 0.68
CA TYR A 187 -5.24 36.15 0.75
C TYR A 187 -6.50 35.68 1.50
N SER A 188 -6.61 34.39 1.84
CA SER A 188 -7.71 33.81 2.65
C SER A 188 -7.31 33.58 4.11
N ALA A 189 -6.05 33.86 4.47
CA ALA A 189 -5.59 33.80 5.85
C ALA A 189 -6.06 35.06 6.60
N ASP A 190 -7.10 34.92 7.42
CA ASP A 190 -7.55 35.95 8.37
C ASP A 190 -6.49 36.20 9.45
N GLY A 191 -5.40 36.90 9.13
CA GLY A 191 -4.47 37.60 10.04
C GLY A 191 -3.82 36.81 11.21
N ARG A 192 -4.22 35.58 11.46
CA ARG A 192 -3.73 34.70 12.52
C ARG A 192 -2.51 34.02 11.95
N LYS A 193 -1.37 34.66 12.19
CA LYS A 193 -0.07 34.01 12.13
C LYS A 193 -0.08 32.91 13.18
N GLU A 194 -0.55 31.73 12.79
CA GLU A 194 -0.35 30.52 13.56
C GLU A 194 1.15 30.33 13.67
N GLN A 195 1.70 30.73 14.81
CA GLN A 195 3.11 30.58 15.10
C GLN A 195 3.39 29.09 15.11
N THR A 196 3.98 28.59 14.02
CA THR A 196 4.39 27.20 13.94
C THR A 196 5.38 26.95 15.07
N THR A 197 4.91 26.26 16.10
CA THR A 197 5.66 25.81 17.28
C THR A 197 6.61 24.66 16.92
N GLY A 198 7.05 24.57 15.65
CA GLY A 198 8.14 23.69 15.26
C GLY A 198 9.43 24.17 15.91
N VAL A 199 10.05 23.30 16.71
CA VAL A 199 11.42 23.51 17.17
C VAL A 199 12.30 23.54 15.93
N MET A 200 12.96 24.68 15.71
CA MET A 200 13.73 24.89 14.49
C MET A 200 15.01 24.06 14.58
N LYS A 201 15.22 23.16 13.63
CA LYS A 201 16.42 22.33 13.57
C LYS A 201 17.63 23.19 13.23
N ASN A 202 18.79 22.90 13.78
CA ASN A 202 20.05 23.57 13.45
C ASN A 202 20.67 23.02 12.16
N VAL A 203 21.83 23.55 11.76
CA VAL A 203 22.54 23.18 10.51
C VAL A 203 22.85 21.66 10.47
N TRP A 204 22.95 21.03 11.64
CA TRP A 204 23.19 19.59 11.79
C TRP A 204 21.92 18.77 12.07
N GLY A 205 20.72 19.37 11.92
CA GLY A 205 19.45 18.65 12.01
C GLY A 205 18.99 18.29 13.42
N ARG A 206 19.64 18.79 14.48
CA ARG A 206 19.21 18.66 15.87
C ARG A 206 18.27 19.81 16.26
N ASP A 207 17.40 19.55 17.22
CA ASP A 207 16.44 20.53 17.71
C ASP A 207 17.15 21.62 18.53
N ASP A 208 17.08 22.88 18.08
CA ASP A 208 17.64 24.06 18.77
C ASP A 208 16.51 24.97 19.28
N PRO A 209 16.07 24.83 20.56
CA PRO A 209 14.98 25.65 21.09
C PRO A 209 15.35 27.15 21.15
N GLN A 210 16.61 27.48 21.41
CA GLN A 210 17.11 28.86 21.51
C GLN A 210 17.38 29.53 20.15
N ARG A 211 17.11 28.86 19.02
CA ARG A 211 17.29 29.46 17.69
C ARG A 211 16.36 30.67 17.51
N LYS A 212 15.10 30.56 17.94
CA LYS A 212 14.10 31.63 17.87
C LYS A 212 14.57 32.87 18.64
N GLU A 213 15.01 32.69 19.89
CA GLU A 213 15.52 33.80 20.72
C GLU A 213 16.75 34.50 20.12
N ARG A 214 17.67 33.75 19.49
CA ARG A 214 18.84 34.35 18.82
C ARG A 214 18.43 35.14 17.59
N ASP A 215 17.49 34.63 16.82
CA ASP A 215 17.00 35.29 15.61
C ASP A 215 16.24 36.58 15.97
N GLU A 216 15.41 36.56 17.02
CA GLU A 216 14.77 37.76 17.58
C GLU A 216 15.79 38.80 18.03
N LYS A 217 16.83 38.38 18.77
CA LYS A 217 17.91 39.28 19.20
C LYS A 217 18.69 39.87 18.02
N ARG A 218 18.92 39.09 16.96
CA ARG A 218 19.56 39.61 15.73
C ARG A 218 18.67 40.61 15.01
N ILE A 219 17.38 40.33 14.89
CA ILE A 219 16.41 41.25 14.27
C ILE A 219 16.41 42.57 15.04
N VAL A 220 16.29 42.53 16.37
CA VAL A 220 16.31 43.72 17.23
C VAL A 220 17.65 44.45 17.15
N ALA A 221 18.78 43.74 17.08
CA ALA A 221 20.10 44.37 16.94
C ALA A 221 20.33 44.99 15.56
N SER A 222 19.72 44.43 14.51
CA SER A 222 19.79 44.96 13.14
C SER A 222 18.76 46.05 12.85
N ASP A 223 17.79 46.26 13.74
CA ASP A 223 16.75 47.28 13.57
C ASP A 223 17.26 48.67 14.02
N PRO A 224 17.39 49.64 13.10
CA PRO A 224 17.86 50.99 13.43
C PRO A 224 16.93 51.71 14.42
N LEU A 225 15.62 51.45 14.39
CA LEU A 225 14.67 52.07 15.32
C LEU A 225 14.85 51.55 16.75
N ALA A 226 15.10 50.26 16.92
CA ALA A 226 15.41 49.67 18.21
C ALA A 226 16.70 50.28 18.81
N MET A 227 17.72 50.48 17.97
CA MET A 227 18.98 51.14 18.38
C MET A 227 18.74 52.58 18.87
N MET A 228 17.92 53.35 18.15
CA MET A 228 17.57 54.72 18.53
C MET A 228 16.78 54.78 19.85
N LYS A 229 15.83 53.86 20.05
CA LYS A 229 15.03 53.78 21.30
C LYS A 229 15.91 53.45 22.51
N GLN A 230 16.85 52.53 22.36
CA GLN A 230 17.82 52.22 23.43
C GLN A 230 18.75 53.40 23.72
N GLY A 231 19.18 54.13 22.69
CA GLY A 231 19.95 55.37 22.86
C GLY A 231 19.18 56.44 23.62
N ALA A 232 17.93 56.70 23.22
CA ALA A 232 17.06 57.67 23.88
C ALA A 232 16.77 57.30 25.35
N ALA A 233 16.55 56.02 25.64
CA ALA A 233 16.33 55.53 27.01
C ALA A 233 17.55 55.73 27.91
N LYS A 234 18.78 55.65 27.37
CA LYS A 234 20.02 55.91 28.14
C LYS A 234 20.22 57.39 28.47
N VAL A 235 19.68 58.29 27.64
CA VAL A 235 19.81 59.74 27.80
C VAL A 235 18.66 60.32 28.64
N ALA A 236 17.51 59.65 28.68
CA ALA A 236 16.40 60.03 29.54
C ALA A 236 16.78 59.84 31.02
N VAL A 237 17.26 60.91 31.65
CA VAL A 237 17.46 60.97 33.10
C VAL A 237 16.11 60.74 33.79
N PRO A 238 16.00 59.80 34.75
CA PRO A 238 14.75 59.62 35.48
C PRO A 238 14.47 60.90 36.26
N ASN A 239 13.36 61.57 35.94
CA ASN A 239 12.82 62.63 36.79
C ASN A 239 12.40 61.99 38.12
N VAL A 240 13.28 62.08 39.11
CA VAL A 240 12.98 61.77 40.50
C VAL A 240 12.02 62.86 40.99
N ARG A 241 10.85 62.42 41.43
CA ARG A 241 9.81 63.27 42.03
C ARG A 241 9.99 63.29 43.54
#